data_AF-A0A527H0B4-F1
#
_entry.id   AF-A0A527H0B4-F1
#
_cell.length_a   1.000
_cell.length_b   1.000
_cell.length_c   1.000
_cell.angle_alpha   90.00
_cell.angle_beta   90.00
_cell.angle_gamma   90.00
#
_symmetry.space_group_name_H-M   'P 1'
#
loop_
_entity.id
_entity.type
_entity.pdbx_description
1 polymer ?
#
loop_
_entity_poly.entity_id
_entity_poly.type
_entity_poly.pdbx_seq_one_letter_code
_entity_poly.pdbx_strand_id
1 'polypeptide(L)'
;SEAGMLSEVGYEIKEKQFIVFQGWAPHPMNTMYDFKYLTGGDKFFGPNFGAATVTTQVRKGYLEQCPNVAQFLRNLVFDIDFENVGMGYLINDGMKPEDGALKAITANKSRLDAWLAGVTTFDGQPGLAAVKEKLGL
;
A
#
# COMPACT_ATOMS: atom_id res chain seq x y z
N SER A 1 -14.51 12.10 0.12
CA SER A 1 -13.39 11.45 0.82
C SER A 1 -13.68 9.95 0.87
N GLU A 2 -12.65 9.10 0.99
CA GLU A 2 -12.83 7.64 1.14
C GLU A 2 -13.74 7.30 2.33
N ALA A 3 -13.45 7.86 3.51
CA ALA A 3 -14.26 7.64 4.71
C ALA A 3 -15.75 8.01 4.53
N GLY A 4 -16.03 9.12 3.83
CA GLY A 4 -17.40 9.52 3.52
C GLY A 4 -18.08 8.55 2.55
N MET A 5 -17.37 8.13 1.50
CA MET A 5 -17.89 7.12 0.56
C MET A 5 -18.21 5.80 1.26
N LEU A 6 -17.30 5.27 2.09
CA LEU A 6 -17.52 4.00 2.80
C LEU A 6 -18.64 4.10 3.85
N SER A 7 -18.78 5.26 4.51
CA SER A 7 -19.89 5.49 5.44
C SER A 7 -21.25 5.42 4.73
N GLU A 8 -21.36 6.03 3.55
CA GLU A 8 -22.58 5.99 2.74
C GLU A 8 -22.87 4.59 2.21
N VAL A 9 -21.85 3.88 1.69
CA VAL A 9 -21.98 2.48 1.24
C VAL A 9 -22.48 1.59 2.39
N GLY A 10 -21.91 1.73 3.59
CA GLY A 10 -22.36 0.98 4.75
C GLY A 10 -23.80 1.30 5.15
N TYR A 11 -24.21 2.57 5.06
CA TYR A 11 -25.59 3.00 5.32
C TYR A 11 -26.57 2.40 4.32
N GLU A 12 -26.31 2.54 3.01
CA GLU A 12 -27.23 2.06 1.96
C GLU A 12 -27.34 0.52 1.94
N ILE A 13 -26.25 -0.20 2.23
CA ILE A 13 -26.30 -1.66 2.42
C ILE A 13 -27.22 -2.04 3.58
N LYS A 14 -27.14 -1.32 4.70
CA LYS A 14 -27.98 -1.56 5.88
C LYS A 14 -29.45 -1.27 5.58
N GLU A 15 -29.73 -0.19 4.84
CA GLU A 15 -31.08 0.22 4.43
C GLU A 15 -31.59 -0.56 3.19
N LYS A 16 -30.79 -1.49 2.66
CA LYS A 16 -31.09 -2.33 1.49
C LYS A 16 -31.44 -1.50 0.24
N GLN A 17 -30.77 -0.38 0.05
CA GLN A 17 -30.93 0.48 -1.12
C GLN A 17 -29.83 0.20 -2.15
N PHE A 18 -30.09 0.62 -3.39
CA PHE A 18 -29.10 0.54 -4.45
C PHE A 18 -28.07 1.66 -4.31
N ILE A 19 -26.79 1.30 -4.43
CA ILE A 19 -25.69 2.25 -4.51
C ILE A 19 -24.68 1.82 -5.58
N VAL A 20 -24.11 2.79 -6.28
CA VAL A 20 -22.94 2.63 -7.15
C VAL A 20 -21.83 3.53 -6.62
N PHE A 21 -20.64 2.98 -6.45
CA PHE A 21 -19.50 3.68 -5.88
C PHE A 21 -18.19 3.23 -6.54
N GLN A 22 -17.10 3.94 -6.24
CA GLN A 22 -15.78 3.62 -6.76
C GLN A 22 -15.11 2.56 -5.87
N GLY A 23 -15.02 1.33 -6.37
CA GLY A 23 -14.26 0.25 -5.72
C GLY A 23 -12.84 0.13 -6.26
N TRP A 24 -11.93 -0.37 -5.44
CA TRP A 24 -10.56 -0.73 -5.85
C TRP A 24 -10.01 -1.88 -5.01
N ALA A 25 -8.96 -2.52 -5.50
CA ALA A 25 -8.22 -3.56 -4.80
C ALA A 25 -6.71 -3.31 -4.89
N PRO A 26 -5.93 -3.62 -3.84
CA PRO A 26 -6.39 -4.13 -2.53
C PRO A 26 -7.09 -3.05 -1.68
N HIS A 27 -8.19 -3.41 -1.01
CA HIS A 27 -8.86 -2.56 -0.02
C HIS A 27 -9.84 -3.38 0.86
N PRO A 28 -9.99 -3.14 2.18
CA PRO A 28 -10.86 -3.96 3.03
C PRO A 28 -12.35 -3.90 2.72
N MET A 29 -12.80 -2.94 1.91
CA MET A 29 -14.17 -2.94 1.38
C MET A 29 -14.51 -4.28 0.70
N ASN A 30 -13.53 -4.92 0.04
CA ASN A 30 -13.69 -6.18 -0.69
C ASN A 30 -14.00 -7.38 0.24
N THR A 31 -13.74 -7.24 1.55
CA THR A 31 -14.05 -8.26 2.55
C THR A 31 -15.16 -7.81 3.52
N MET A 32 -15.34 -6.51 3.73
CA MET A 32 -16.36 -5.96 4.63
C MET A 32 -17.75 -5.92 4.02
N TYR A 33 -17.86 -5.77 2.69
CA TYR A 33 -19.13 -5.63 1.99
C TYR A 33 -19.28 -6.70 0.90
N ASP A 34 -20.51 -7.18 0.72
CA ASP A 34 -20.88 -8.04 -0.42
C ASP A 34 -21.29 -7.15 -1.60
N PHE A 35 -20.35 -6.85 -2.48
CA PHE A 35 -20.58 -6.08 -3.71
C PHE A 35 -19.85 -6.72 -4.91
N LYS A 36 -20.16 -6.23 -6.12
CA LYS A 36 -19.53 -6.70 -7.36
C LYS A 36 -18.98 -5.55 -8.18
N TYR A 37 -17.82 -5.77 -8.80
CA TYR A 37 -17.32 -4.88 -9.84
C TYR A 37 -18.18 -5.00 -11.10
N LEU A 38 -18.61 -3.87 -11.64
CA LEU A 38 -19.44 -3.83 -12.84
C LEU A 38 -18.62 -4.14 -14.10
N THR A 39 -19.18 -4.94 -15.00
CA THR A 39 -18.63 -5.19 -16.35
C THR A 39 -19.01 -4.07 -17.32
N GLY A 40 -18.28 -3.94 -18.43
CA GLY A 40 -18.59 -2.99 -19.52
C GLY A 40 -17.94 -1.62 -19.38
N GLY A 41 -17.14 -1.42 -18.33
CA GLY A 41 -16.39 -0.18 -18.07
C GLY A 41 -15.05 -0.07 -18.78
N ASP A 42 -14.66 -1.05 -19.61
CA ASP A 42 -13.29 -1.24 -20.11
C ASP A 42 -12.71 -0.01 -20.80
N LYS A 43 -13.53 0.72 -21.56
CA LYS A 43 -13.11 1.95 -22.26
C LYS A 43 -12.71 3.08 -21.29
N PHE A 44 -13.24 3.07 -20.07
CA PHE A 44 -13.10 4.16 -19.10
C PHE A 44 -12.17 3.79 -17.94
N PHE A 45 -12.29 2.57 -17.43
CA PHE A 45 -11.51 2.10 -16.28
C PHE A 45 -10.34 1.19 -16.66
N GLY A 46 -10.30 0.73 -17.91
CA GLY A 46 -9.39 -0.32 -18.35
C GLY A 46 -10.04 -1.70 -18.30
N PRO A 47 -9.47 -2.67 -19.04
CA PRO A 47 -10.00 -4.03 -19.10
C PRO A 47 -9.91 -4.74 -17.73
N ASN A 48 -10.54 -5.90 -17.61
CA ASN A 48 -10.46 -6.76 -16.42
C ASN A 48 -10.87 -6.04 -15.12
N PHE A 49 -12.03 -5.36 -15.15
CA PHE A 49 -12.55 -4.57 -14.02
C PHE A 49 -11.67 -3.38 -13.62
N GLY A 50 -10.88 -2.86 -14.55
CA GLY A 50 -9.95 -1.76 -14.29
C GLY A 50 -8.65 -2.23 -13.62
N ALA A 51 -8.11 -3.37 -14.08
CA ALA A 51 -6.80 -3.84 -13.62
C ALA A 51 -5.76 -2.73 -13.75
N ALA A 52 -5.10 -2.42 -12.64
CA ALA A 52 -4.25 -1.24 -12.50
C ALA A 52 -2.86 -1.60 -11.96
N THR A 53 -1.93 -0.66 -12.12
CA THR A 53 -0.59 -0.73 -11.55
C THR A 53 -0.31 0.55 -10.79
N VAL A 54 0.30 0.44 -9.61
CA VAL A 54 0.76 1.58 -8.81
C VAL A 54 2.25 1.78 -9.06
N THR A 55 2.66 3.00 -9.36
CA THR A 55 4.06 3.34 -9.70
C THR A 55 4.58 4.48 -8.85
N THR A 56 5.83 4.38 -8.38
CA THR A 56 6.52 5.45 -7.67
C THR A 56 7.05 6.50 -8.65
N GLN A 57 6.52 7.73 -8.56
CA GLN A 57 6.94 8.85 -9.39
C GLN A 57 7.81 9.83 -8.58
N VAL A 58 8.85 10.36 -9.21
CA VAL A 58 9.69 11.43 -8.63
C VAL A 58 9.75 12.63 -9.57
N ARG A 59 10.04 13.82 -9.03
CA ARG A 59 10.25 15.01 -9.87
C ARG A 59 11.47 14.84 -10.77
N LYS A 60 11.47 15.53 -11.92
CA LYS A 60 12.61 15.55 -12.86
C LYS A 60 13.92 15.92 -12.13
N GLY A 61 14.99 15.19 -12.43
CA GLY A 61 16.31 15.39 -11.85
C GLY A 61 16.50 14.82 -10.43
N TYR A 62 15.46 14.27 -9.80
CA TYR A 62 15.55 13.81 -8.42
C TYR A 62 16.47 12.60 -8.25
N LEU A 63 16.48 11.68 -9.22
CA LEU A 63 17.28 10.46 -9.12
C LEU A 63 18.78 10.75 -9.21
N GLU A 64 19.16 11.78 -9.96
CA GLU A 64 20.54 12.26 -10.09
C GLU A 64 20.97 13.09 -8.88
N GLN A 65 20.06 13.92 -8.36
CA GLN A 65 20.32 14.77 -7.20
C GLN A 65 20.38 13.99 -5.88
N CYS A 66 19.62 12.90 -5.76
CA CYS A 66 19.52 12.10 -4.54
C CYS A 66 19.74 10.61 -4.84
N PRO A 67 20.95 10.20 -5.28
CA PRO A 67 21.20 8.85 -5.79
C PRO A 67 21.01 7.74 -4.75
N ASN A 68 21.30 8.01 -3.46
CA ASN A 68 21.07 7.03 -2.40
C ASN A 68 19.56 6.77 -2.16
N VAL A 69 18.75 7.84 -2.12
CA VAL A 69 17.29 7.72 -2.02
C VAL A 69 16.71 7.11 -3.30
N ALA A 70 17.27 7.45 -4.46
CA ALA A 70 16.89 6.86 -5.74
C ALA A 70 17.08 5.33 -5.73
N GLN A 71 18.17 4.83 -5.13
CA GLN A 71 18.37 3.39 -4.98
C GLN A 71 17.27 2.76 -4.13
N PHE A 72 16.95 3.36 -2.97
CA PHE A 72 15.85 2.89 -2.13
C PHE A 72 14.52 2.87 -2.89
N LEU A 73 14.16 3.96 -3.57
CA LEU A 73 12.89 4.07 -4.31
C LEU A 73 12.80 3.08 -5.48
N ARG A 74 13.93 2.73 -6.12
CA ARG A 74 13.97 1.69 -7.16
C ARG A 74 13.77 0.28 -6.60
N ASN A 75 14.28 0.03 -5.40
CA ASN A 75 14.13 -1.25 -4.73
C ASN A 75 12.72 -1.41 -4.11
N LEU A 76 12.04 -0.31 -3.80
CA LEU A 76 10.77 -0.27 -3.09
C LEU A 76 9.61 -0.80 -3.94
N VAL A 77 9.43 -2.12 -3.89
CA VAL A 77 8.36 -2.85 -4.57
C VAL A 77 7.44 -3.50 -3.53
N PHE A 78 6.14 -3.44 -3.80
CA PHE A 78 5.08 -4.05 -3.00
C PHE A 78 4.36 -5.13 -3.81
N ASP A 79 3.71 -6.04 -3.10
CA ASP A 79 2.71 -6.94 -3.66
C ASP A 79 1.45 -6.92 -2.83
N ILE A 80 0.37 -7.41 -3.44
CA ILE A 80 -0.98 -7.37 -2.89
C ILE A 80 -1.05 -8.07 -1.53
N ASP A 81 -0.35 -9.20 -1.36
CA ASP A 81 -0.39 -9.95 -0.11
C ASP A 81 0.23 -9.16 1.04
N PHE A 82 1.39 -8.53 0.81
CA PHE A 82 2.02 -7.69 1.83
C PHE A 82 1.18 -6.46 2.18
N GLU A 83 0.61 -5.79 1.18
CA GLU A 83 -0.29 -4.64 1.41
C GLU A 83 -1.54 -5.04 2.20
N ASN A 84 -2.15 -6.19 1.87
CA ASN A 84 -3.32 -6.72 2.57
C ASN A 84 -3.04 -7.01 4.06
N VAL A 85 -1.87 -7.57 4.39
CA VAL A 85 -1.47 -7.78 5.79
C VAL A 85 -1.38 -6.44 6.53
N GLY A 86 -0.73 -5.44 5.94
CA GLY A 86 -0.62 -4.11 6.51
C GLY A 86 -2.00 -3.48 6.75
N MET A 87 -2.86 -3.45 5.73
CA MET A 87 -4.22 -2.92 5.85
C MET A 87 -5.05 -3.64 6.91
N GLY A 88 -4.88 -4.96 7.06
CA GLY A 88 -5.54 -5.75 8.10
C GLY A 88 -5.22 -5.24 9.51
N TYR A 89 -3.96 -4.88 9.78
CA TYR A 89 -3.57 -4.31 11.08
C TYR A 89 -4.21 -2.96 11.37
N LEU A 90 -4.39 -2.11 10.35
CA LEU A 90 -5.01 -0.81 10.55
C LEU A 90 -6.52 -0.95 10.76
N ILE A 91 -7.17 -1.78 9.96
CA ILE A 91 -8.63 -1.80 9.86
C ILE A 91 -9.26 -2.82 10.82
N ASN A 92 -8.69 -4.01 10.96
CA ASN A 92 -9.23 -5.04 11.85
C ASN A 92 -8.66 -4.90 13.27
N ASP A 93 -7.37 -4.62 13.39
CA ASP A 93 -6.69 -4.53 14.70
C ASP A 93 -6.67 -3.09 15.27
N GLY A 94 -7.09 -2.09 14.49
CA GLY A 94 -7.11 -0.68 14.91
C GLY A 94 -5.73 -0.08 15.20
N MET A 95 -4.66 -0.65 14.64
CA MET A 95 -3.29 -0.21 14.88
C MET A 95 -3.02 1.13 14.18
N LYS A 96 -2.09 1.90 14.74
CA LYS A 96 -1.54 3.07 14.04
C LYS A 96 -0.77 2.62 12.79
N PRO A 97 -0.75 3.42 11.71
CA PRO A 97 -0.05 3.06 10.48
C PRO A 97 1.41 2.63 10.69
N GLU A 98 2.15 3.35 11.53
CA GLU A 98 3.56 3.10 11.81
C GLU A 98 3.77 1.77 12.55
N ASP A 99 2.91 1.46 13.53
CA ASP A 99 2.95 0.22 14.30
C ASP A 99 2.58 -0.99 13.43
N GLY A 100 1.56 -0.83 12.58
CA GLY A 100 1.16 -1.84 11.60
C GLY A 100 2.26 -2.12 10.57
N ALA A 101 2.88 -1.07 10.02
CA ALA A 101 3.99 -1.21 9.09
C ALA A 101 5.21 -1.89 9.74
N LEU A 102 5.55 -1.51 10.98
CA LEU A 102 6.63 -2.14 11.73
C LEU A 102 6.34 -3.64 11.95
N LYS A 103 5.13 -3.99 12.35
CA LYS A 103 4.70 -5.39 12.53
C LYS A 103 4.79 -6.16 11.20
N ALA A 104 4.32 -5.58 10.09
CA ALA A 104 4.36 -6.20 8.77
C ALA A 104 5.79 -6.44 8.29
N ILE A 105 6.69 -5.47 8.44
CA ILE A 105 8.11 -5.58 8.09
C ILE A 105 8.83 -6.58 9.00
N THR A 106 8.53 -6.60 10.30
CA THR A 106 9.11 -7.55 11.25
C THR A 106 8.78 -8.99 10.86
N ALA A 107 7.55 -9.24 10.39
CA ALA A 107 7.13 -10.54 9.88
C ALA A 107 7.72 -10.88 8.50
N ASN A 108 8.23 -9.90 7.75
CA ASN A 108 8.73 -10.04 6.39
C ASN A 108 10.13 -9.42 6.22
N LYS A 109 11.07 -9.79 7.10
CA LYS A 109 12.41 -9.16 7.16
C LYS A 109 13.18 -9.18 5.83
N SER A 110 12.98 -10.19 4.99
CA SER A 110 13.64 -10.28 3.68
C SER A 110 13.25 -9.14 2.73
N ARG A 111 12.05 -8.56 2.87
CA ARG A 111 11.65 -7.38 2.10
C ARG A 111 12.47 -6.16 2.49
N LEU A 112 12.75 -6.00 3.79
CA LEU A 112 13.61 -4.94 4.28
C LEU A 112 15.02 -5.06 3.71
N ASP A 113 15.56 -6.29 3.67
CA ASP A 113 16.86 -6.57 3.07
C ASP A 113 16.87 -6.18 1.58
N ALA A 114 15.83 -6.52 0.83
CA ALA A 114 15.70 -6.18 -0.59
C ALA A 114 15.55 -4.66 -0.81
N TRP A 115 14.70 -3.99 -0.04
CA TRP A 115 14.49 -2.54 -0.15
C TRP A 115 15.76 -1.74 0.15
N LEU A 116 16.56 -2.19 1.12
CA LEU A 116 17.79 -1.50 1.54
C LEU A 116 19.06 -2.00 0.84
N ALA A 117 18.93 -2.87 -0.17
CA ALA A 117 20.07 -3.33 -0.96
C ALA A 117 20.78 -2.15 -1.65
N GLY A 118 22.04 -1.92 -1.30
CA GLY A 118 22.84 -0.80 -1.83
C GLY A 118 22.44 0.58 -1.29
N VAL A 119 21.61 0.65 -0.24
CA VAL A 119 21.20 1.90 0.41
C VAL A 119 22.07 2.16 1.64
N THR A 120 22.56 3.39 1.79
CA THR A 120 23.33 3.85 2.95
C THR A 120 22.52 4.75 3.85
N THR A 121 23.00 4.98 5.07
CA THR A 121 22.58 6.11 5.91
C THR A 121 23.03 7.43 5.30
N PHE A 122 22.61 8.54 5.90
CA PHE A 122 22.98 9.89 5.46
C PHE A 122 24.49 10.15 5.50
N ASP A 123 25.17 9.60 6.51
CA ASP A 123 26.61 9.68 6.72
C ASP A 123 27.40 8.54 6.03
N GLY A 124 26.74 7.73 5.18
CA GLY A 124 27.38 6.73 4.32
C GLY A 124 27.60 5.36 4.95
N GLN A 125 27.06 5.09 6.14
CA GLN A 125 27.12 3.78 6.78
C GLN A 125 26.13 2.79 6.12
N PRO A 126 26.30 1.46 6.30
CA PRO A 126 25.37 0.48 5.75
C PRO A 126 23.93 0.68 6.26
N GLY A 127 23.00 0.99 5.35
CA GLY A 127 21.63 1.37 5.72
C GLY A 127 20.84 0.23 6.38
N LEU A 128 20.99 -1.00 5.87
CA LEU A 128 20.30 -2.17 6.43
C LEU A 128 20.65 -2.42 7.90
N ALA A 129 21.93 -2.31 8.26
CA ALA A 129 22.38 -2.52 9.63
C ALA A 129 21.79 -1.47 10.57
N ALA A 130 21.84 -0.18 10.18
CA ALA A 130 21.29 0.91 10.96
C ALA A 130 19.76 0.78 11.16
N VAL A 131 19.03 0.35 10.13
CA VAL A 131 17.58 0.14 10.25
C VAL A 131 17.25 -1.05 11.14
N LYS A 132 17.95 -2.19 10.99
CA LYS A 132 17.73 -3.35 11.86
C LYS A 132 17.98 -3.03 13.33
N GLU A 133 19.06 -2.31 13.64
CA GLU A 133 19.33 -1.83 14.99
C GLU A 133 18.20 -0.94 15.52
N LYS A 134 17.76 0.04 14.72
CA LYS A 134 16.71 0.98 15.13
C LYS A 134 15.36 0.30 15.36
N LEU A 135 15.04 -0.73 14.58
CA LEU A 135 13.78 -1.47 14.64
C LEU A 135 13.84 -2.69 15.58
N GLY A 136 15.01 -3.01 16.14
CA GLY A 136 15.19 -4.19 16.99
C GLY A 136 15.02 -5.53 16.26
N LEU A 137 15.44 -5.60 14.98
CA LEU A 137 15.23 -6.74 14.08
C LEU A 137 16.42 -7.68 13.94
#